data_AF-A0A9E5F3U5-F1
#
_entry.id   AF-A0A9E5F3U5-F1
#
_cell.length_a   1.000
_cell.length_b   1.000
_cell.length_c   1.000
_cell.angle_alpha   90.00
_cell.angle_beta   90.00
_cell.angle_gamma   90.00
#
_symmetry.space_group_name_H-M   'P 1'
#
loop_
_entity.id
_entity.type
_entity.pdbx_description
1 polymer ?
#
loop_
_entity_poly.entity_id
_entity_poly.type
_entity_poly.pdbx_seq_one_letter_code
_entity_poly.pdbx_strand_id
1 'polypeptide(L)' 'DVLNPEVEDPETVKERILCAADYIPLSQLGTTDDCGFSPFEDDTSTGRETAFSKIRSRVLGTQLAERALGSRKGM' A
#
# COMPACT_ATOMS: atom_id res chain seq x y z
N ASP A 1 0.66 0.31 7.81
CA ASP A 1 1.08 0.60 9.18
C ASP A 1 2.46 0.01 9.37
N VAL A 2 3.47 0.87 9.44
CA VAL A 2 4.87 0.49 9.60
C VAL A 2 5.23 0.05 11.03
N LEU A 3 4.37 0.29 12.03
CA LEU A 3 4.57 -0.16 13.41
C LEU A 3 3.94 -1.53 13.68
N ASN A 4 2.93 -1.90 12.88
CA ASN A 4 2.31 -3.22 12.96
C ASN A 4 3.16 -4.25 12.18
N PRO A 5 3.69 -5.32 12.83
CA PRO A 5 4.45 -6.35 12.14
C PRO A 5 3.64 -7.17 11.12
N GLU A 6 2.30 -7.13 11.19
CA GLU A 6 1.43 -7.82 10.24
C GLU A 6 1.56 -7.22 8.84
N VAL A 7 1.92 -8.05 7.86
CA VAL A 7 2.00 -7.64 6.45
C VAL A 7 0.60 -7.56 5.87
N GLU A 8 0.19 -6.37 5.42
CA GLU A 8 -1.10 -6.21 4.77
C GLU A 8 -1.21 -7.03 3.48
N ASP A 9 -2.40 -7.60 3.21
CA ASP A 9 -2.67 -8.28 1.95
C ASP A 9 -2.77 -7.27 0.78
N PRO A 10 -2.30 -7.61 -0.44
CA PRO A 10 -2.43 -6.72 -1.60
C PRO A 10 -3.86 -6.27 -1.91
N GLU A 11 -4.87 -7.08 -1.61
CA GLU A 11 -6.28 -6.71 -1.79
C GLU A 11 -6.71 -5.63 -0.78
N THR A 12 -6.25 -5.72 0.47
CA THR A 12 -6.48 -4.65 1.46
C THR A 12 -5.82 -3.35 1.03
N VAL A 13 -4.60 -3.42 0.49
CA VAL A 13 -3.92 -2.24 -0.09
C VAL A 13 -4.74 -1.66 -1.25
N LYS A 14 -5.20 -2.52 -2.18
CA LYS A 14 -6.05 -2.12 -3.31
C LYS A 14 -7.29 -1.38 -2.82
N GLU A 15 -8.05 -1.96 -1.90
CA GLU A 15 -9.29 -1.37 -1.36
C GLU A 15 -9.06 0.02 -0.76
N ARG A 16 -7.98 0.19 0.00
CA ARG A 16 -7.59 1.50 0.55
C ARG A 16 -7.30 2.53 -0.55
N ILE A 17 -6.63 2.13 -1.63
CA ILE A 17 -6.36 3.01 -2.77
C ILE A 17 -7.66 3.36 -3.51
N LEU A 18 -8.56 2.40 -3.71
CA LEU A 18 -9.84 2.65 -4.36
C LEU A 18 -10.70 3.63 -3.56
N CYS A 19 -10.73 3.49 -2.23
CA CYS A 19 -11.38 4.44 -1.34
C CYS A 19 -10.74 5.84 -1.45
N ALA A 20 -9.40 5.94 -1.43
CA ALA A 20 -8.72 7.22 -1.59
C ALA A 20 -9.02 7.89 -2.94
N ALA A 21 -9.17 7.12 -4.01
CA ALA A 21 -9.53 7.61 -5.34
C ALA A 21 -10.93 8.21 -5.44
N ASP A 22 -11.83 7.92 -4.50
CA ASP A 22 -13.15 8.55 -4.41
C ASP A 22 -13.05 10.01 -3.92
N TYR A 23 -11.92 10.39 -3.31
CA TYR A 23 -11.69 11.72 -2.73
C TYR A 23 -10.55 12.51 -3.38
N ILE A 24 -9.56 11.82 -3.95
CA ILE A 24 -8.34 12.42 -4.52
C ILE A 24 -8.31 12.19 -6.02
N PRO A 25 -8.20 13.24 -6.86
CA PRO A 25 -8.05 13.08 -8.30
C PRO A 25 -6.89 12.15 -8.65
N LEU A 26 -7.10 11.21 -9.58
CA LEU A 26 -6.09 10.19 -9.92
C LEU A 26 -4.74 10.77 -10.36
N SER A 27 -4.72 11.95 -11.00
CA SER A 27 -3.49 12.64 -11.38
C SER A 27 -2.69 13.19 -10.19
N GLN A 28 -3.27 13.21 -8.99
CA GLN A 28 -2.68 13.68 -7.75
C GLN A 28 -2.57 12.57 -6.69
N LEU A 29 -3.02 11.35 -6.99
CA LEU A 29 -3.01 10.23 -6.06
C LEU A 29 -1.71 9.42 -6.20
N GLY A 30 -0.82 9.54 -5.21
CA GLY A 30 0.34 8.68 -5.02
C GLY A 30 0.09 7.62 -3.95
N THR A 31 0.80 6.49 -4.03
CA THR A 31 0.74 5.42 -3.03
C THR A 31 2.08 5.25 -2.35
N THR A 32 2.11 5.33 -1.04
CA THR A 32 3.29 5.11 -0.20
C THR A 32 2.87 4.45 1.10
N ASP A 33 3.83 3.92 1.84
CA ASP A 33 3.63 3.58 3.25
C ASP A 33 3.53 4.86 4.10
N ASP A 34 3.00 4.72 5.31
CA ASP A 34 2.62 5.81 6.20
C ASP A 34 3.82 6.55 6.82
N CYS A 35 4.98 5.89 6.93
CA CYS A 35 6.25 6.50 7.32
C CYS A 35 7.43 5.68 6.76
N GLY A 36 8.66 6.03 7.13
CA GLY A 36 9.84 5.22 6.86
C GLY A 36 9.90 3.97 7.75
N PHE A 37 10.56 2.93 7.26
CA PHE A 37 10.82 1.69 8.01
C PHE A 37 12.01 1.80 9.00
N SER A 38 12.67 2.95 9.09
CA SER A 38 13.74 3.24 10.07
C SER A 38 13.21 4.29 11.07
N PRO A 39 13.35 4.12 12.41
CA PRO A 39 14.28 3.28 13.17
C PRO A 39 13.60 2.10 13.91
N PHE A 40 12.56 1.50 13.34
CA PHE A 40 11.79 0.39 13.97
C PHE A 40 12.45 -0.99 13.77
N GLU A 41 13.74 -1.01 13.42
CA GLU A 41 14.58 -2.20 13.56
C GLU A 41 15.02 -2.30 15.03
N ASP A 42 14.09 -2.65 15.91
CA ASP A 42 14.43 -3.46 17.08
C ASP A 42 14.10 -4.93 16.76
N ASP A 43 14.64 -5.88 17.52
CA ASP A 43 14.41 -7.32 17.32
C ASP A 43 12.92 -7.72 17.53
N THR A 44 12.00 -6.77 17.73
CA THR A 44 10.60 -7.01 18.13
C THR A 44 9.53 -6.39 17.23
N SER A 45 9.79 -5.29 16.51
CA SER A 45 8.72 -4.46 15.92
C SER A 45 8.58 -4.57 14.39
N THR A 46 9.61 -4.33 13.59
CA THR A 46 9.56 -4.56 12.13
C THR A 46 10.94 -4.85 11.56
N GLY A 47 11.24 -6.14 11.39
CA GLY A 47 12.47 -6.57 10.75
C GLY A 47 12.51 -6.23 9.26
N ARG A 48 13.72 -6.21 8.68
CA ARG A 48 13.97 -5.99 7.26
C ARG A 48 13.06 -6.82 6.35
N GLU A 49 12.87 -8.10 6.65
CA GLU A 49 12.01 -8.99 5.87
C GLU A 49 10.54 -8.53 5.83
N THR A 50 10.00 -8.14 6.99
CA THR A 50 8.64 -7.58 7.10
C THR A 50 8.52 -6.29 6.31
N ALA A 51 9.51 -5.39 6.40
CA ALA A 51 9.52 -4.16 5.63
C ALA A 51 9.47 -4.41 4.12
N PHE A 52 10.33 -5.30 3.59
CA PHE A 52 10.30 -5.67 2.17
C PHE A 52 9.00 -6.39 1.76
N SER A 53 8.40 -7.16 2.66
CA SER A 53 7.11 -7.82 2.42
C SER A 53 5.97 -6.81 2.32
N LYS A 54 5.94 -5.80 3.20
CA LYS A 54 5.00 -4.68 3.14
C LYS A 54 5.17 -3.85 1.86
N ILE A 55 6.40 -3.51 1.50
CA ILE A 55 6.71 -2.81 0.23
C ILE A 55 6.23 -3.62 -0.97
N ARG A 56 6.48 -4.94 -0.98
CA ARG A 56 6.00 -5.83 -2.06
C ARG A 56 4.47 -5.81 -2.14
N SER A 57 3.80 -5.94 -1.00
CA SER A 57 2.34 -5.89 -0.94
C SER A 57 1.80 -4.56 -1.46
N ARG A 58 2.44 -3.44 -1.09
CA ARG A 58 2.11 -2.10 -1.61
C ARG A 58 2.18 -2.02 -3.13
N VAL A 59 3.26 -2.50 -3.72
CA VAL A 59 3.44 -2.51 -5.19
C VAL A 59 2.34 -3.34 -5.86
N LEU A 60 2.09 -4.55 -5.38
CA LEU A 60 1.08 -5.45 -5.93
C LEU A 60 -0.34 -4.86 -5.80
N GLY A 61 -0.70 -4.35 -4.62
CA GLY A 61 -2.00 -3.72 -4.40
C GLY A 61 -2.21 -2.48 -5.27
N THR A 62 -1.14 -1.72 -5.52
CA THR A 62 -1.19 -0.57 -6.43
C THR A 62 -1.46 -0.99 -7.87
N GLN A 63 -0.83 -2.07 -8.35
CA GLN A 63 -1.12 -2.63 -9.68
C GLN A 63 -2.55 -3.20 -9.80
N LEU A 64 -3.11 -3.75 -8.72
CA LEU A 64 -4.51 -4.18 -8.70
C LEU A 64 -5.46 -2.98 -8.77
N ALA A 65 -5.15 -1.92 -8.02
CA ALA A 65 -5.94 -0.70 -8.01
C ALA A 65 -5.90 0.00 -9.38
N GLU A 66 -4.73 0.08 -10.00
CA GLU A 66 -4.55 0.62 -11.35
C GLU A 66 -5.46 -0.10 -12.35
N ARG A 67 -5.44 -1.44 -12.36
CA ARG A 67 -6.31 -2.24 -13.24
C ARG A 67 -7.79 -1.97 -13.00
N ALA A 68 -8.22 -1.94 -11.73
CA ALA A 68 -9.62 -1.67 -11.39
C ALA A 68 -10.08 -0.25 -11.76
N LEU A 69 -9.22 0.76 -11.59
CA LEU A 69 -9.50 2.15 -11.95
C LEU A 69 -9.46 2.37 -13.47
N GLY A 70 -8.58 1.66 -14.18
CA GLY A 70 -8.53 1.65 -15.65
C GLY A 70 -9.80 1.08 -16.26
N SER A 71 -10.30 -0.05 -15.73
CA SER A 71 -11.57 -0.63 -16.16
C SER A 71 -12.79 0.27 -15.90
N ARG A 72 -12.75 1.11 -14.86
CA ARG A 72 -13.82 2.08 -14.56
C ARG A 72 -13.90 3.24 -15.56
N LYS A 73 -12.78 3.64 -16.19
CA LYS A 73 -12.76 4.72 -17.19
C LYS A 73 -13.29 4.30 -18.57
N GLY A 74 -13.41 2.99 -18.81
CA GLY A 74 -13.92 2.44 -20.08
C GLY A 74 -15.42 2.11 -20.08
N MET A 75 -16.16 2.52 -19.06
CA MET A 75 -17.59 2.26 -18.87
C MET A 75 -18.40 3.56 -18.88
#